data_AF-A0A7W1J6P2-F1
#
_entry.id   AF-A0A7W1J6P2-F1
#
_cell.length_a   1.000
_cell.length_b   1.000
_cell.length_c   1.000
_cell.angle_alpha   90.00
_cell.angle_beta   90.00
_cell.angle_gamma   90.00
#
_symmetry.space_group_name_H-M   'P 1'
#
loop_
_entity.id
_entity.type
_entity.pdbx_description
1 polymer ?
#
loop_
_entity_poly.entity_id
_entity_poly.type
_entity_poly.pdbx_seq_one_letter_code
_entity_poly.pdbx_strand_id
1 'polypeptide(L)'
;MKISIYLLIKNTAKSLSLLVVWVCLFTSIQSIIAQTAPSLPNTTAVVTCYPQTPGYTVITVGPSGRDYSNLQQAIDAAQLGSILVLDAGVTFKGSFSLPDKTTGSGWIIITSSRMDLLPAVETRINPSASTGNGTFPTQVSAMPKIITTNTSGVPCFYTQANAHHYRFVGLEITVD
;
A
#
# COMPACT_ATOMS: atom_id res chain seq x y z
N MET A 1 -45.65 48.38 -22.80
CA MET A 1 -46.82 49.28 -22.86
C MET A 1 -47.00 49.87 -21.46
N LYS A 2 -46.56 51.13 -21.26
CA LYS A 2 -46.61 51.86 -19.98
C LYS A 2 -47.93 52.59 -19.89
N ILE A 3 -48.74 52.35 -18.85
CA ILE A 3 -49.78 53.27 -18.40
C ILE A 3 -49.62 53.42 -16.88
N SER A 4 -49.35 54.66 -16.48
CA SER A 4 -49.23 55.14 -15.12
C SER A 4 -50.46 56.02 -14.86
N ILE A 5 -51.21 55.75 -13.79
CA ILE A 5 -52.25 56.63 -13.28
C ILE A 5 -51.97 56.86 -11.79
N TYR A 6 -51.72 58.13 -11.46
CA TYR A 6 -51.64 58.67 -10.11
C TYR A 6 -53.04 59.11 -9.68
N LEU A 7 -53.46 58.79 -8.46
CA LEU A 7 -54.39 59.67 -7.75
C LEU A 7 -54.18 59.61 -6.23
N LEU A 8 -53.87 60.80 -5.68
CA LEU A 8 -53.73 61.14 -4.27
C LEU A 8 -55.04 60.92 -3.50
N ILE A 9 -54.96 60.36 -2.28
CA ILE A 9 -55.89 60.71 -1.19
C ILE A 9 -55.09 60.90 0.10
N LYS A 10 -55.45 61.97 0.82
CA LYS A 10 -54.72 62.66 1.88
C LYS A 10 -54.66 61.89 3.20
N ASN A 11 -53.58 62.17 3.93
CA ASN A 11 -53.32 61.79 5.31
C ASN A 11 -54.32 62.44 6.30
N THR A 12 -54.36 61.87 7.49
CA THR A 12 -54.85 62.34 8.80
C THR A 12 -56.28 62.06 9.26
N ALA A 13 -56.31 61.43 10.45
CA ALA A 13 -57.30 61.46 11.54
C ALA A 13 -58.08 60.17 11.83
N LYS A 14 -57.50 59.40 12.77
CA LYS A 14 -58.11 58.86 14.01
C LYS A 14 -59.55 58.29 13.94
N SER A 15 -59.67 56.98 14.16
CA SER A 15 -60.43 56.37 15.27
C SER A 15 -60.86 54.93 14.94
N LEU A 16 -60.30 53.98 15.70
CA LEU A 16 -60.97 52.84 16.35
C LEU A 16 -61.95 51.99 15.51
N SER A 17 -61.57 50.74 15.18
CA SER A 17 -62.31 49.49 15.45
C SER A 17 -61.82 48.29 14.61
N LEU A 18 -61.49 47.19 15.31
CA LEU A 18 -61.44 45.77 14.92
C LEU A 18 -61.18 45.39 13.43
N LEU A 19 -60.04 44.73 13.15
CA LEU A 19 -60.01 43.52 12.31
C LEU A 19 -58.67 42.76 12.44
N VAL A 20 -58.75 41.51 12.95
CA VAL A 20 -57.90 40.33 12.71
C VAL A 20 -56.49 40.59 12.15
N VAL A 21 -55.47 40.71 13.03
CA VAL A 21 -54.06 40.51 12.63
C VAL A 21 -53.68 39.08 12.93
N TRP A 22 -53.62 38.32 11.84
CA TRP A 22 -53.15 36.94 11.76
C TRP A 22 -51.72 36.84 12.31
N VAL A 23 -51.52 35.98 13.30
CA VAL A 23 -50.22 35.65 13.88
C VAL A 23 -49.41 34.89 12.82
N CYS A 24 -48.59 35.59 12.04
CA CYS A 24 -47.51 34.97 11.28
C CYS A 24 -46.27 34.88 12.18
N LEU A 25 -46.26 33.89 13.07
CA LEU A 25 -45.04 33.44 13.72
C LEU A 25 -44.19 32.78 12.62
N PHE A 26 -43.35 33.55 11.94
CA PHE A 26 -42.34 33.01 11.04
C PHE A 26 -41.26 32.35 11.91
N THR A 27 -41.53 31.13 12.37
CA THR A 27 -40.53 30.27 13.00
C THR A 27 -39.60 29.81 11.90
N SER A 28 -38.44 30.47 11.80
CA SER A 28 -37.34 29.97 10.99
C SER A 28 -36.90 28.61 11.59
N ILE A 29 -37.19 27.54 10.87
CA ILE A 29 -36.67 26.22 11.18
C ILE A 29 -35.19 26.25 10.79
N GLN A 30 -34.33 26.49 11.77
CA GLN A 30 -32.89 26.32 11.61
C GLN A 30 -32.63 24.81 11.56
N SER A 31 -32.37 24.29 10.37
CA SER A 31 -31.90 22.92 10.20
C SER A 31 -30.54 22.79 10.83
N ILE A 32 -30.46 22.15 12.00
CA ILE A 32 -29.20 21.75 12.62
C ILE A 32 -28.61 20.66 11.71
N ILE A 33 -27.61 21.02 10.91
CA ILE A 33 -26.82 20.03 10.18
C ILE A 33 -25.98 19.30 11.23
N ALA A 34 -26.39 18.09 11.58
CA ALA A 34 -25.57 17.21 12.40
C ALA A 34 -24.28 16.87 11.64
N GLN A 35 -23.14 16.99 12.29
CA GLN A 35 -21.85 16.55 11.76
C GLN A 35 -21.95 15.06 11.39
N THR A 36 -21.77 14.72 10.11
CA THR A 36 -21.63 13.32 9.71
C THR A 36 -20.35 12.77 10.33
N ALA A 37 -20.50 11.71 11.11
CA ALA A 37 -19.35 10.98 11.63
C ALA A 37 -18.54 10.43 10.45
N PRO A 38 -17.19 10.43 10.53
CA PRO A 38 -16.36 9.83 9.50
C PRO A 38 -16.76 8.36 9.31
N SER A 39 -16.81 7.91 8.06
CA SER A 39 -16.96 6.49 7.77
C SER A 39 -15.75 5.73 8.32
N LEU A 40 -15.99 4.53 8.86
CA LEU A 40 -14.91 3.65 9.32
C LEU A 40 -13.90 3.40 8.18
N PRO A 41 -12.61 3.16 8.51
CA PRO A 41 -11.63 2.74 7.53
C PRO A 41 -12.14 1.55 6.72
N ASN A 42 -12.11 1.66 5.40
CA ASN A 42 -12.49 0.57 4.51
C ASN A 42 -11.37 -0.48 4.49
N THR A 43 -11.56 -1.58 5.21
CA THR A 43 -10.58 -2.68 5.31
C THR A 43 -10.75 -3.76 4.23
N THR A 44 -11.75 -3.63 3.36
CA THR A 44 -12.11 -4.65 2.35
C THR A 44 -10.98 -4.93 1.35
N ALA A 45 -10.09 -3.95 1.14
CA ALA A 45 -8.96 -4.06 0.21
C ALA A 45 -7.65 -4.53 0.89
N VAL A 46 -7.64 -4.78 2.21
CA VAL A 46 -6.42 -5.15 2.93
C VAL A 46 -6.17 -6.65 2.77
N VAL A 47 -5.26 -7.01 1.87
CA VAL A 47 -4.81 -8.40 1.70
C VAL A 47 -3.67 -8.67 2.68
N THR A 48 -3.95 -9.40 3.77
CA THR A 48 -2.94 -9.78 4.78
C THR A 48 -2.35 -11.17 4.53
N CYS A 49 -3.02 -12.02 3.76
CA CYS A 49 -2.57 -13.38 3.53
C CYS A 49 -1.33 -13.46 2.62
N TYR A 50 -0.60 -14.57 2.75
CA TYR A 50 0.43 -14.92 1.78
C TYR A 50 -0.24 -15.31 0.46
N PRO A 51 0.22 -14.80 -0.70
CA PRO A 51 -0.42 -15.07 -1.99
C PRO A 51 -0.39 -16.56 -2.30
N GLN A 52 -1.47 -17.08 -2.89
CA GLN A 52 -1.46 -18.43 -3.44
C GLN A 52 -0.51 -18.46 -4.65
N THR A 53 0.44 -19.38 -4.63
CA THR A 53 1.46 -19.56 -5.66
C THR A 53 1.30 -20.75 -6.63
N PRO A 54 0.16 -21.49 -6.72
CA PRO A 54 0.00 -22.50 -7.77
C PRO A 54 0.22 -21.91 -9.17
N GLY A 55 1.05 -22.58 -9.97
CA GLY A 55 1.35 -22.17 -11.34
C GLY A 55 2.36 -21.02 -11.47
N TYR A 56 2.97 -20.55 -10.37
CA TYR A 56 4.01 -19.54 -10.45
C TYR A 56 5.29 -20.10 -11.05
N THR A 57 5.97 -19.31 -11.88
CA THR A 57 7.29 -19.66 -12.43
C THR A 57 8.35 -19.47 -11.36
N VAL A 58 9.13 -20.52 -11.07
CA VAL A 58 10.24 -20.45 -10.12
C VAL A 58 11.53 -20.09 -10.87
N ILE A 59 12.21 -19.04 -10.40
CA ILE A 59 13.49 -18.55 -10.92
C ILE A 59 14.49 -18.60 -9.77
N THR A 60 15.58 -19.34 -9.93
CA THR A 60 16.59 -19.51 -8.90
C THR A 60 17.75 -18.52 -9.11
N VAL A 61 18.23 -17.91 -8.02
CA VAL A 61 19.24 -16.84 -8.08
C VAL A 61 20.37 -17.08 -7.08
N GLY A 62 21.61 -17.15 -7.56
CA GLY A 62 22.78 -17.43 -6.73
C GLY A 62 24.07 -17.65 -7.52
N PRO A 63 25.21 -17.87 -6.86
CA PRO A 63 26.53 -17.77 -7.49
C PRO A 63 26.81 -18.84 -8.55
N SER A 64 26.27 -20.06 -8.42
CA SER A 64 26.52 -21.16 -9.37
C SER A 64 25.36 -22.16 -9.44
N GLY A 65 25.07 -22.68 -10.64
CA GLY A 65 24.03 -23.71 -10.83
C GLY A 65 22.61 -23.20 -10.58
N ARG A 66 22.36 -21.95 -10.95
CA ARG A 66 21.09 -21.21 -10.80
C ARG A 66 20.71 -20.59 -12.14
N ASP A 67 19.44 -20.25 -12.30
CA ASP A 67 18.97 -19.63 -13.54
C ASP A 67 19.65 -18.27 -13.80
N TYR A 68 19.91 -17.52 -12.72
CA TYR A 68 20.63 -16.26 -12.76
C TYR A 68 21.69 -16.16 -11.65
N SER A 69 22.84 -15.59 -11.96
CA SER A 69 23.85 -15.18 -10.97
C SER A 69 23.73 -13.72 -10.55
N ASN A 70 22.98 -12.91 -11.33
CA ASN A 70 22.74 -11.50 -11.09
C ASN A 70 21.28 -11.26 -10.70
N LEU A 71 21.05 -10.64 -9.55
CA LEU A 71 19.70 -10.37 -9.04
C LEU A 71 18.91 -9.38 -9.92
N GLN A 72 19.54 -8.35 -10.50
CA GLN A 72 18.85 -7.43 -11.38
C GLN A 72 18.35 -8.15 -12.64
N GLN A 73 19.18 -8.99 -13.26
CA GLN A 73 18.77 -9.76 -14.44
C GLN A 73 17.60 -10.69 -14.15
N ALA A 74 17.58 -11.33 -12.96
CA ALA A 74 16.44 -12.14 -12.53
C ALA A 74 15.16 -11.30 -12.35
N ILE A 75 15.29 -10.12 -11.72
CA ILE A 75 14.16 -9.18 -11.57
C ILE A 75 13.63 -8.72 -12.92
N ASP A 76 14.52 -8.42 -13.87
CA ASP A 76 14.15 -7.96 -15.22
C ASP A 76 13.43 -9.05 -16.01
N ALA A 77 13.91 -10.30 -15.91
CA ALA A 77 13.33 -11.45 -16.59
C ALA A 77 11.99 -11.93 -15.98
N ALA A 78 11.79 -11.70 -14.67
CA ALA A 78 10.59 -12.16 -13.98
C ALA A 78 9.32 -11.48 -14.53
N GLN A 79 8.27 -12.28 -14.69
CA GLN A 79 6.91 -11.81 -15.02
C GLN A 79 6.04 -11.85 -13.76
N LEU A 80 4.89 -11.15 -13.76
CA LEU A 80 3.91 -11.31 -12.68
C LEU A 80 3.51 -12.80 -12.55
N GLY A 81 3.45 -13.31 -11.32
CA GLY A 81 3.29 -14.73 -11.06
C GLY A 81 4.62 -15.49 -11.04
N SER A 82 5.72 -14.85 -10.61
CA SER A 82 7.03 -15.49 -10.48
C SER A 82 7.49 -15.55 -9.01
N ILE A 83 8.32 -16.54 -8.70
CA ILE A 83 9.03 -16.66 -7.43
C ILE A 83 10.54 -16.63 -7.72
N LEU A 84 11.22 -15.58 -7.29
CA LEU A 84 12.67 -15.48 -7.29
C LEU A 84 13.18 -16.07 -5.98
N VAL A 85 13.78 -17.26 -6.07
CA VAL A 85 14.38 -17.98 -4.95
C VAL A 85 15.86 -17.65 -4.88
N LEU A 86 16.24 -16.83 -3.92
CA LEU A 86 17.61 -16.40 -3.68
C LEU A 86 18.28 -17.36 -2.71
N ASP A 87 19.50 -17.80 -3.06
CA ASP A 87 20.28 -18.69 -2.20
C ASP A 87 20.54 -18.06 -0.80
N ALA A 88 20.12 -18.78 0.24
CA ALA A 88 20.37 -18.39 1.63
C ALA A 88 21.87 -18.25 1.93
N GLY A 89 22.24 -17.28 2.75
CA GLY A 89 23.63 -16.98 3.10
C GLY A 89 24.44 -16.27 2.00
N VAL A 90 23.90 -16.12 0.79
CA VAL A 90 24.54 -15.35 -0.29
C VAL A 90 24.31 -13.86 -0.07
N THR A 91 25.34 -13.06 -0.36
CA THR A 91 25.26 -11.59 -0.33
C THR A 91 25.14 -11.02 -1.74
N PHE A 92 24.05 -10.33 -2.01
CA PHE A 92 23.79 -9.56 -3.23
C PHE A 92 24.10 -8.09 -2.96
N LYS A 93 25.18 -7.61 -3.57
CA LYS A 93 25.65 -6.23 -3.41
C LYS A 93 25.09 -5.35 -4.53
N GLY A 94 24.43 -4.25 -4.17
CA GLY A 94 24.01 -3.23 -5.13
C GLY A 94 22.71 -2.53 -4.75
N SER A 95 22.19 -1.79 -5.74
CA SER A 95 20.87 -1.18 -5.72
C SER A 95 20.07 -1.74 -6.89
N PHE A 96 18.89 -2.29 -6.60
CA PHE A 96 18.10 -3.07 -7.54
C PHE A 96 16.82 -2.31 -7.91
N SER A 97 16.64 -2.09 -9.21
CA SER A 97 15.45 -1.47 -9.78
C SER A 97 14.32 -2.49 -9.87
N LEU A 98 13.14 -2.12 -9.37
CA LEU A 98 11.91 -2.88 -9.54
C LEU A 98 11.12 -2.24 -10.68
N PRO A 99 11.11 -2.82 -11.89
CA PRO A 99 10.41 -2.23 -13.02
C PRO A 99 8.88 -2.42 -12.93
N ASP A 100 8.14 -1.61 -13.69
CA ASP A 100 6.74 -1.88 -13.97
C ASP A 100 6.60 -3.13 -14.85
N LYS A 101 5.76 -4.08 -14.42
CA LYS A 101 5.51 -5.34 -15.11
C LYS A 101 4.12 -5.27 -15.71
N THR A 102 4.07 -4.80 -16.95
CA THR A 102 2.83 -4.42 -17.65
C THR A 102 1.98 -5.60 -18.11
N THR A 103 2.48 -6.83 -18.03
CA THR A 103 1.78 -8.04 -18.50
C THR A 103 1.79 -9.14 -17.43
N GLY A 104 0.70 -9.90 -17.39
CA GLY A 104 0.49 -11.00 -16.44
C GLY A 104 -0.38 -10.61 -15.24
N SER A 105 -0.37 -11.47 -14.23
CA SER A 105 -1.11 -11.26 -12.98
C SER A 105 -0.43 -11.98 -11.83
N GLY A 106 -0.74 -11.62 -10.59
CA GLY A 106 -0.13 -12.21 -9.40
C GLY A 106 1.11 -11.47 -8.93
N TRP A 107 1.75 -11.99 -7.89
CA TRP A 107 2.90 -11.36 -7.26
C TRP A 107 4.22 -11.80 -7.91
N ILE A 108 5.22 -10.93 -7.85
CA ILE A 108 6.63 -11.32 -7.94
C ILE A 108 7.13 -11.45 -6.51
N ILE A 109 7.41 -12.68 -6.10
CA ILE A 109 7.84 -13.01 -4.75
C ILE A 109 9.36 -13.18 -4.77
N ILE A 110 10.08 -12.36 -4.01
CA ILE A 110 11.52 -12.47 -3.83
C ILE A 110 11.77 -13.07 -2.45
N THR A 111 12.32 -14.28 -2.41
CA THR A 111 12.34 -15.10 -1.19
C THR A 111 13.62 -15.91 -1.00
N SER A 112 13.91 -16.29 0.25
CA SER A 112 15.02 -17.18 0.58
C SER A 112 14.81 -18.60 0.06
N SER A 113 15.89 -19.28 -0.31
CA SER A 113 15.92 -20.72 -0.58
C SER A 113 15.78 -21.59 0.67
N ARG A 114 15.76 -20.98 1.86
CA ARG A 114 15.64 -21.66 3.16
C ARG A 114 14.47 -21.14 4.00
N MET A 115 13.34 -20.88 3.35
CA MET A 115 12.08 -20.55 4.05
C MET A 115 11.63 -21.64 5.03
N ASP A 116 12.06 -22.90 4.82
CA ASP A 116 11.82 -24.04 5.71
C ASP A 116 12.51 -23.90 7.08
N LEU A 117 13.55 -23.06 7.18
CA LEU A 117 14.28 -22.79 8.42
C LEU A 117 13.82 -21.49 9.12
N LEU A 118 12.91 -20.75 8.50
CA LEU A 118 12.37 -19.51 9.05
C LEU A 118 11.02 -19.77 9.75
N PRO A 119 10.61 -18.88 10.68
CA PRO A 119 9.33 -19.04 11.35
C PRO A 119 8.16 -19.13 10.37
N ALA A 120 7.15 -19.90 10.75
CA ALA A 120 5.90 -19.97 10.02
C ALA A 120 5.24 -18.58 9.93
N VAL A 121 4.27 -18.46 9.02
CA VAL A 121 3.42 -17.27 8.91
C VAL A 121 2.88 -16.87 10.29
N GLU A 122 2.65 -15.56 10.46
CA GLU A 122 2.20 -14.96 11.72
C GLU A 122 3.24 -14.96 12.86
N THR A 123 4.41 -15.60 12.67
CA THR A 123 5.53 -15.50 13.61
C THR A 123 6.58 -14.53 13.10
N ARG A 124 6.97 -13.57 13.92
CA ARG A 124 8.01 -12.60 13.59
C ARG A 124 9.39 -13.27 13.56
N ILE A 125 10.23 -12.91 12.59
CA ILE A 125 11.64 -13.30 12.56
C ILE A 125 12.37 -12.79 13.80
N ASN A 126 13.13 -13.69 14.42
CA ASN A 126 14.14 -13.38 15.42
C ASN A 126 15.53 -13.70 14.82
N PRO A 127 16.31 -12.69 14.38
CA PRO A 127 17.57 -12.91 13.67
C PRO A 127 18.56 -13.85 14.38
N SER A 128 18.61 -13.83 15.72
CA SER A 128 19.54 -14.62 16.53
C SER A 128 18.98 -15.98 16.96
N ALA A 129 17.69 -16.27 16.71
CA ALA A 129 17.12 -17.56 17.06
C ALA A 129 17.78 -18.68 16.25
N SER A 130 18.01 -19.81 16.92
CA SER A 130 18.56 -21.00 16.28
C SER A 130 17.56 -21.62 15.31
N THR A 131 18.04 -22.15 14.19
CA THR A 131 17.23 -22.95 13.25
C THR A 131 17.35 -24.45 13.48
N GLY A 132 18.30 -24.89 14.32
CA GLY A 132 18.70 -26.29 14.45
C GLY A 132 19.49 -26.86 13.26
N ASN A 133 19.80 -26.06 12.24
CA ASN A 133 20.57 -26.47 11.06
C ASN A 133 22.07 -26.15 11.20
N GLY A 134 22.96 -27.08 10.85
CA GLY A 134 24.41 -26.88 10.96
C GLY A 134 25.00 -25.88 9.96
N THR A 135 24.44 -25.76 8.76
CA THR A 135 24.88 -24.81 7.73
C THR A 135 24.33 -23.41 7.98
N PHE A 136 23.09 -23.33 8.48
CA PHE A 136 22.39 -22.07 8.74
C PHE A 136 21.98 -21.97 10.21
N PRO A 137 22.93 -21.84 11.16
CA PRO A 137 22.65 -21.99 12.59
C PRO A 137 21.67 -20.97 13.17
N THR A 138 21.55 -19.79 12.57
CA THR A 138 20.64 -18.72 12.99
C THR A 138 19.63 -18.35 11.90
N GLN A 139 18.47 -17.80 12.25
CA GLN A 139 17.48 -17.38 11.24
C GLN A 139 18.07 -16.39 10.23
N VAL A 140 18.96 -15.48 10.65
CA VAL A 140 19.64 -14.57 9.72
C VAL A 140 20.55 -15.29 8.74
N SER A 141 21.24 -16.36 9.16
CA SER A 141 22.06 -17.14 8.23
C SER A 141 21.23 -17.88 7.18
N ALA A 142 19.96 -18.21 7.48
CA ALA A 142 19.02 -18.80 6.53
C ALA A 142 18.38 -17.77 5.57
N MET A 143 18.79 -16.49 5.62
CA MET A 143 18.33 -15.46 4.70
C MET A 143 19.43 -15.08 3.71
N PRO A 144 19.11 -14.78 2.44
CA PRO A 144 20.01 -14.03 1.57
C PRO A 144 20.15 -12.59 2.10
N LYS A 145 21.35 -12.03 1.94
CA LYS A 145 21.67 -10.65 2.31
C LYS A 145 21.62 -9.76 1.09
N ILE A 146 20.80 -8.71 1.13
CA ILE A 146 20.79 -7.63 0.15
C ILE A 146 21.44 -6.43 0.80
N ILE A 147 22.54 -5.96 0.22
CA ILE A 147 23.31 -4.84 0.77
C ILE A 147 23.60 -3.80 -0.30
N THR A 148 23.29 -2.56 0.01
CA THR A 148 23.74 -1.42 -0.78
C THR A 148 25.12 -1.01 -0.29
N THR A 149 26.07 -0.93 -1.22
CA THR A 149 27.46 -0.52 -0.93
C THR A 149 27.68 0.98 -1.10
N ASN A 150 26.61 1.74 -1.37
CA ASN A 150 26.69 3.18 -1.58
C ASN A 150 26.18 3.91 -0.34
N THR A 151 27.11 4.53 0.38
CA THR A 151 26.86 5.31 1.61
C THR A 151 26.13 6.63 1.36
N SER A 152 25.91 7.02 0.09
CA SER A 152 25.20 8.25 -0.29
C SER A 152 23.66 8.14 -0.14
N GLY A 153 23.18 7.16 0.64
CA GLY A 153 21.74 6.96 0.89
C GLY A 153 20.99 6.23 -0.22
N VAL A 154 21.68 5.49 -1.09
CA VAL A 154 21.04 4.71 -2.16
C VAL A 154 20.41 3.45 -1.57
N PRO A 155 19.10 3.20 -1.75
CA PRO A 155 18.43 2.05 -1.17
C PRO A 155 18.85 0.74 -1.85
N CYS A 156 18.70 -0.38 -1.15
CA CYS A 156 18.86 -1.72 -1.76
C CYS A 156 17.85 -1.95 -2.89
N PHE A 157 16.61 -1.48 -2.74
CA PHE A 157 15.57 -1.58 -3.74
C PHE A 157 14.96 -0.22 -4.01
N TYR A 158 14.71 0.08 -5.28
CA TYR A 158 13.93 1.25 -5.68
C TYR A 158 12.93 0.87 -6.77
N THR A 159 11.73 1.41 -6.66
CA THR A 159 10.65 1.20 -7.61
C THR A 159 10.75 2.18 -8.77
N GLN A 160 10.59 1.69 -9.99
CA GLN A 160 10.25 2.55 -11.13
C GLN A 160 8.81 3.05 -11.00
N ALA A 161 8.46 4.08 -11.77
CA ALA A 161 7.09 4.56 -11.82
C ALA A 161 6.15 3.40 -12.17
N ASN A 162 5.02 3.31 -11.46
CA ASN A 162 3.98 2.27 -11.60
C ASN A 162 4.40 0.83 -11.20
N ALA A 163 5.61 0.61 -10.69
CA ALA A 163 6.01 -0.71 -10.20
C ALA A 163 5.06 -1.20 -9.10
N HIS A 164 4.58 -2.44 -9.25
CA HIS A 164 3.55 -3.00 -8.39
C HIS A 164 3.73 -4.52 -8.22
N HIS A 165 3.04 -5.09 -7.22
CA HIS A 165 2.97 -6.53 -6.98
C HIS A 165 4.32 -7.22 -6.67
N TYR A 166 5.26 -6.51 -6.07
CA TYR A 166 6.48 -7.11 -5.50
C TYR A 166 6.27 -7.48 -4.02
N ARG A 167 6.68 -8.67 -3.63
CA ARG A 167 6.63 -9.15 -2.24
C ARG A 167 7.99 -9.69 -1.82
N PHE A 168 8.52 -9.18 -0.72
CA PHE A 168 9.80 -9.61 -0.13
C PHE A 168 9.54 -10.51 1.07
N VAL A 169 10.22 -11.67 1.13
CA VAL A 169 9.96 -12.67 2.18
C VAL A 169 11.25 -13.34 2.62
N GLY A 170 11.61 -13.20 3.90
CA GLY A 170 12.77 -13.87 4.48
C GLY A 170 14.10 -13.35 3.91
N LEU A 171 14.22 -12.03 3.73
CA LEU A 171 15.44 -11.37 3.25
C LEU A 171 16.07 -10.56 4.38
N GLU A 172 17.40 -10.57 4.48
CA GLU A 172 18.14 -9.58 5.25
C GLU A 172 18.45 -8.39 4.33
N ILE A 173 17.97 -7.19 4.66
CA ILE A 173 18.19 -5.97 3.87
C ILE A 173 18.91 -4.96 4.74
N THR A 174 20.10 -4.53 4.32
CA THR A 174 20.94 -3.62 5.11
C THR A 174 21.71 -2.64 4.23
N VAL A 175 22.31 -1.63 4.87
CA VAL A 175 23.37 -0.78 4.33
C VAL A 175 24.71 -1.24 4.92
N ASP A 176 25.82 -1.05 4.20
CA ASP A 176 27.18 -1.25 4.70
C ASP A 176 27.65 -0.03 5.52
#